data_AF-A0A9E4MQH7-F1
#
_entry.id   AF-A0A9E4MQH7-F1
#
_cell.length_a   1.000
_cell.length_b   1.000
_cell.length_c   1.000
_cell.angle_alpha   90.00
_cell.angle_beta   90.00
_cell.angle_gamma   90.00
#
_symmetry.space_group_name_H-M   'P 1'
#
loop_
_entity.id
_entity.type
_entity.pdbx_description
1 polymer ?
#
loop_
_entity_poly.entity_id
_entity_poly.type
_entity_poly.pdbx_seq_one_letter_code
_entity_poly.pdbx_strand_id
1 'polypeptide(L)' 'MTSNLEVLKVALLKAQTAAQLKALIIHHTHEEILQAYDRLGLDQQIKVQKIWQGELESKLFH' A
#
# COMPACT_ATOMS: atom_id res chain seq x y z
N MET A 1 10.63 -16.47 11.77
CA MET A 1 9.53 -16.42 10.77
C MET A 1 8.98 -15.02 10.80
N THR A 2 9.27 -14.20 9.79
CA THR A 2 8.61 -12.91 9.62
C THR A 2 7.14 -13.17 9.33
N SER A 3 6.25 -12.67 10.19
CA SER A 3 4.80 -12.80 9.99
C SER A 3 4.42 -12.20 8.63
N ASN A 4 3.46 -12.81 7.91
CA ASN A 4 2.97 -12.28 6.61
C ASN A 4 2.67 -10.78 6.65
N LEU A 5 2.19 -10.29 7.80
CA LEU A 5 1.93 -8.89 8.12
C LEU A 5 3.16 -7.97 8.05
N GLU A 6 4.34 -8.43 8.49
CA GLU A 6 5.57 -7.62 8.43
C GLU A 6 6.10 -7.52 7.01
N VAL A 7 5.99 -8.60 6.24
CA VAL A 7 6.31 -8.60 4.80
C VAL A 7 5.41 -7.60 4.08
N LEU A 8 4.12 -7.60 4.40
CA LEU A 8 3.16 -6.68 3.82
C LEU A 8 3.44 -5.22 4.17
N LYS A 9 3.79 -4.95 5.43
CA LYS A 9 4.18 -3.61 5.89
C LYS A 9 5.38 -3.09 5.11
N VAL A 10 6.41 -3.91 4.94
CA VAL A 10 7.59 -3.56 4.14
C VAL A 10 7.22 -3.34 2.68
N ALA A 11 6.33 -4.16 2.12
CA ALA A 11 5.88 -4.00 0.74
C ALA A 11 5.10 -2.70 0.51
N LEU A 12 4.20 -2.33 1.45
CA LEU A 12 3.49 -1.05 1.44
C LEU A 12 4.47 0.14 1.48
N LEU A 13 5.53 0.05 2.28
CA LEU A 13 6.54 1.11 2.41
C LEU A 13 7.49 1.22 1.22
N LYS A 14 7.80 0.09 0.58
CA LYS A 14 8.65 0.03 -0.60
C LYS A 14 7.92 0.38 -1.88
N ALA A 15 6.59 0.33 -1.88
CA ALA A 15 5.81 0.72 -3.04
C ALA A 15 6.07 2.19 -3.37
N GLN A 16 6.39 2.43 -4.63
CA GLN A 16 6.63 3.75 -5.20
C GLN A 16 5.54 4.15 -6.18
N THR A 17 4.74 3.18 -6.66
CA THR A 17 3.65 3.40 -7.62
C THR A 17 2.38 2.69 -7.16
N ALA A 18 1.21 3.17 -7.58
CA ALA A 18 -0.03 2.48 -7.21
C ALA A 18 -0.18 1.13 -7.93
N ALA A 19 0.50 0.90 -9.05
CA ALA A 19 0.59 -0.42 -9.65
C ALA A 19 1.23 -1.45 -8.71
N GLN A 20 2.30 -1.05 -7.99
CA GLN A 20 2.93 -1.90 -6.98
C GLN A 20 2.01 -2.13 -5.77
N LEU A 21 1.26 -1.11 -5.36
CA LEU A 21 0.26 -1.24 -4.29
C LEU A 21 -0.90 -2.18 -4.71
N LYS A 22 -1.39 -2.07 -5.95
CA LYS A 22 -2.44 -2.93 -6.50
C LYS A 22 -2.00 -4.38 -6.63
N ALA A 23 -0.74 -4.63 -6.95
CA ALA A 23 -0.20 -5.99 -7.02
C ALA A 23 -0.27 -6.72 -5.66
N LEU A 24 -0.31 -5.98 -4.54
CA LEU A 24 -0.49 -6.58 -3.21
C LEU A 24 -1.87 -7.23 -3.04
N ILE A 25 -2.90 -6.72 -3.73
CA ILE A 25 -4.27 -7.28 -3.69
C ILE A 25 -4.33 -8.66 -4.38
N ILE A 26 -3.39 -8.97 -5.27
CA ILE A 26 -3.33 -10.27 -5.96
C ILE A 26 -2.92 -11.38 -4.97
N HIS A 27 -2.05 -11.05 -4.02
CA HIS A 27 -1.43 -12.03 -3.12
C HIS A 27 -1.97 -11.98 -1.70
N HIS A 28 -2.74 -10.96 -1.35
CA HIS A 28 -3.20 -10.71 0.02
C HIS A 28 -4.64 -10.22 0.04
N THR A 29 -5.35 -10.63 1.08
CA THR A 29 -6.72 -10.20 1.32
C THR A 29 -6.77 -8.72 1.70
N HIS A 30 -7.94 -8.10 1.49
CA HIS A 30 -8.16 -6.72 1.88
C HIS A 30 -7.94 -6.49 3.38
N GLU A 31 -8.33 -7.46 4.22
CA GLU A 31 -8.16 -7.40 5.68
C GLU A 31 -6.67 -7.39 6.07
N GLU A 32 -5.85 -8.25 5.47
CA GLU A 32 -4.41 -8.26 5.74
C GLU A 32 -3.75 -6.93 5.35
N ILE A 33 -4.17 -6.35 4.22
CA ILE A 33 -3.70 -5.04 3.75
C ILE A 33 -4.07 -3.94 4.74
N LEU A 34 -5.31 -3.92 5.21
CA LEU A 34 -5.76 -2.95 6.20
C LEU A 34 -5.02 -3.10 7.53
N GLN A 35 -4.81 -4.34 8.02
CA GLN A 35 -4.07 -4.59 9.25
C GLN A 35 -2.61 -4.14 9.16
N ALA A 36 -1.96 -4.34 8.01
CA ALA A 36 -0.59 -3.89 7.81
C ALA A 36 -0.49 -2.36 7.67
N TYR A 37 -1.49 -1.75 7.01
CA TYR A 37 -1.61 -0.31 6.86
C TYR A 37 -1.89 0.39 8.21
N ASP A 38 -2.74 -0.18 9.06
CA ASP A 38 -3.03 0.33 10.41
C ASP A 38 -1.77 0.35 11.30
N ARG A 39 -0.86 -0.61 11.11
CA ARG A 39 0.44 -0.68 11.81
C ARG A 39 1.51 0.28 11.28
N LEU A 40 1.20 1.09 10.28
CA LEU A 40 2.08 2.15 9.79
C LEU A 40 1.98 3.39 10.67
N GLY A 41 3.08 4.13 10.79
CA GLY A 41 3.03 5.47 11.37
C GLY A 41 2.23 6.43 10.48
N LEU A 42 1.70 7.50 11.05
CA LEU A 42 0.81 8.44 10.36
C LEU A 42 1.43 9.03 9.07
N ASP A 43 2.73 9.36 9.11
CA ASP A 43 3.47 9.84 7.94
C ASP A 43 3.56 8.79 6.82
N GLN A 44 3.74 7.53 7.20
CA GLN A 44 3.81 6.40 6.27
C GLN A 44 2.45 6.10 5.64
N GLN A 45 1.38 6.18 6.43
CA GLN A 45 0.00 6.07 5.94
C GLN A 45 -0.30 7.14 4.89
N ILE A 46 0.05 8.40 5.19
CA ILE A 46 -0.11 9.52 4.25
C ILE A 46 0.67 9.27 2.95
N LYS A 47 1.90 8.77 3.02
CA LYS A 47 2.70 8.45 1.84
C LYS A 47 2.04 7.38 0.96
N VAL A 48 1.56 6.30 1.57
CA VAL A 48 0.86 5.22 0.85
C VAL A 48 -0.44 5.75 0.23
N GLN A 49 -1.21 6.58 0.94
CA GLN A 49 -2.40 7.22 0.37
C GLN A 49 -2.08 8.13 -0.80
N LYS A 50 -1.03 8.96 -0.72
CA LYS A 50 -0.63 9.83 -1.82
C LYS A 50 -0.26 9.05 -3.07
N ILE A 51 0.41 7.89 -2.92
CA ILE A 51 0.71 7.01 -4.05
C ILE A 51 -0.59 6.44 -4.64
N TRP A 52 -1.54 6.05 -3.80
CA TRP A 52 -2.85 5.54 -4.24
C TRP A 52 -3.71 6.60 -4.94
N GLN A 53 -3.69 7.84 -4.43
CA GLN A 53 -4.43 8.98 -4.99
C GLN A 53 -3.75 9.59 -6.22
N GLY A 54 -2.41 9.62 -6.28
CA GLY A 54 -1.68 10.15 -7.43
C GLY A 54 -1.95 9.38 -8.73
N GLU A 55 -2.30 8.08 -8.64
CA GLU A 55 -2.79 7.32 -9.80
C GLU A 55 -4.25 7.64 -10.18
N LEU A 56 -5.09 8.08 -9.24
CA LEU A 56 -6.44 8.55 -9.54
C LEU A 56 -6.40 9.87 -10.30
N GLU A 57 -5.52 10.79 -9.92
CA GLU A 57 -5.36 12.08 -10.60
C GLU A 57 -4.66 11.93 -11.96
N SER A 58 -3.62 11.10 -12.07
CA SER A 58 -2.94 10.84 -13.35
C SER A 58 -3.87 10.24 -14.43
N LYS A 59 -4.92 9.49 -14.02
CA LYS A 59 -5.95 8.96 -14.92
C LYS A 59 -7.10 9.93 -15.23
N LEU A 60 -7.24 11.03 -14.49
CA LEU A 60 -8.29 12.03 -14.73
C LEU A 60 -7.88 13.10 -15.75
N PHE A 61 -6.58 13.20 -16.07
CA PHE A 61 -6.02 14.20 -17.00
C PHE A 61 -5.53 13.61 -18.32
N HIS A 62 -5.97 12.40 -18.70
CA HIS A 62 -5.54 11.74 -19.93
C HIS A 62 -6.69 11.26 -20.82
#